data_AF-A0A5S5BCE8-F1
#
_entry.id   AF-A0A5S5BCE8-F1
#
_cell.length_a   1.000
_cell.length_b   1.000
_cell.length_c   1.000
_cell.angle_alpha   90.00
_cell.angle_beta   90.00
_cell.angle_gamma   90.00
#
_symmetry.space_group_name_H-M   'P 1'
#
loop_
_entity.id
_entity.type
_entity.pdbx_description
1 polymer ?
#
loop_
_entity_poly.entity_id
_entity_poly.type
_entity_poly.pdbx_seq_one_letter_code
_entity_poly.pdbx_strand_id
1 'polypeptide(L)'
;MLALGLLGALTTQAAEQRVYLVATMQLDGSSLAQSIFLHEPDITELDGCIEAVREGQRARDWQKYHHVFRSDRFKGFSGHMQYRCALSDLRFSVWRDGPRYNRPYLISVDGQAMLSAARTSSQAQCMTQLRALTSSRQAQSFCAMSNQDLKP
;
A
#
# COMPACT_ATOMS: atom_id res chain seq x y z
N MET A 1 46.35 -3.00 34.94
CA MET A 1 44.89 -3.28 34.95
C MET A 1 44.35 -2.88 33.59
N LEU A 2 44.02 -3.84 32.73
CA LEU A 2 43.42 -3.57 31.41
C LEU A 2 41.93 -3.31 31.58
N ALA A 3 41.48 -2.11 31.21
CA ALA A 3 40.06 -1.82 31.01
C ALA A 3 39.67 -2.28 29.60
N LEU A 4 38.91 -3.38 29.50
CA LEU A 4 38.30 -3.84 28.26
C LEU A 4 37.02 -3.05 28.00
N GLY A 5 37.02 -2.24 26.95
CA GLY A 5 35.82 -1.61 26.41
C GLY A 5 34.94 -2.63 25.68
N LEU A 6 33.73 -2.86 26.18
CA LEU A 6 32.67 -3.52 25.42
C LEU A 6 31.99 -2.47 24.53
N LEU A 7 32.38 -2.44 23.26
CA LEU A 7 31.59 -1.82 22.20
C LEU A 7 30.43 -2.77 21.86
N GLY A 8 29.25 -2.46 22.37
CA GLY A 8 28.01 -3.14 22.00
C GLY A 8 27.70 -2.88 20.53
N ALA A 9 27.77 -3.93 19.71
CA ALA A 9 27.27 -3.91 18.35
C ALA A 9 25.74 -3.82 18.40
N LEU A 10 25.20 -2.63 18.14
CA LEU A 10 23.79 -2.45 17.81
C LEU A 10 23.55 -3.10 16.45
N THR A 11 23.06 -4.34 16.45
CA THR A 11 22.52 -4.96 15.24
C THR A 11 21.24 -4.22 14.88
N THR A 12 21.34 -3.24 13.98
CA THR A 12 20.19 -2.70 13.26
C THR A 12 19.61 -3.84 12.44
N GLN A 13 18.56 -4.49 12.95
CA GLN A 13 17.78 -5.45 12.19
C GLN A 13 17.14 -4.68 11.04
N ALA A 14 17.69 -4.81 9.83
CA ALA A 14 17.05 -4.33 8.63
C ALA A 14 15.66 -4.96 8.57
N ALA A 15 14.61 -4.13 8.56
CA ALA A 15 13.24 -4.62 8.48
C ALA A 15 13.10 -5.48 7.21
N GLU A 16 12.70 -6.74 7.39
CA GLU A 16 12.60 -7.71 6.30
C GLU A 16 11.67 -7.17 5.20
N GLN A 17 12.18 -7.09 3.98
CA GLN A 17 11.38 -6.60 2.86
C GLN A 17 10.27 -7.60 2.52
N ARG A 18 9.04 -7.12 2.30
CA ARG A 18 7.88 -7.95 1.95
C ARG A 18 7.25 -7.50 0.65
N VAL A 19 6.67 -8.45 -0.08
CA VAL A 19 5.82 -8.18 -1.22
C VAL A 19 4.42 -7.83 -0.74
N TYR A 20 3.90 -6.74 -1.30
CA TYR A 20 2.55 -6.24 -1.11
C TYR A 20 1.84 -6.11 -2.45
N LEU A 21 0.57 -6.52 -2.47
CA LEU A 21 -0.38 -6.04 -3.46
C LEU A 21 -1.04 -4.76 -2.92
N VAL A 22 -0.77 -3.64 -3.59
CA VAL A 22 -1.50 -2.38 -3.40
C VAL A 22 -2.69 -2.40 -4.34
N ALA A 23 -3.88 -2.65 -3.78
CA ALA A 23 -5.13 -2.63 -4.52
C ALA A 23 -5.85 -1.31 -4.24
N THR A 24 -5.98 -0.48 -5.27
CA THR A 24 -6.55 0.86 -5.19
C THR A 24 -7.80 0.96 -6.06
N MET A 25 -8.91 1.32 -5.43
CA MET A 25 -10.13 1.73 -6.13
C MET A 25 -10.11 3.24 -6.30
N GLN A 26 -10.10 3.71 -7.54
CA GLN A 26 -10.23 5.12 -7.88
C GLN A 26 -11.66 5.41 -8.34
N LEU A 27 -12.31 6.41 -7.74
CA LEU A 27 -13.60 6.88 -8.22
C LEU A 27 -13.40 7.79 -9.43
N ASP A 28 -14.13 7.52 -10.50
CA ASP A 28 -14.05 8.30 -11.74
C ASP A 28 -14.60 9.71 -11.52
N GLY A 29 -13.95 10.72 -12.12
CA GLY A 29 -14.34 12.12 -11.97
C GLY A 29 -14.10 12.72 -10.57
N SER A 30 -13.34 12.04 -9.71
CA SER A 30 -13.09 12.42 -8.32
C SER A 30 -11.62 12.24 -7.93
N SER A 31 -11.16 12.95 -6.90
CA SER A 31 -9.86 12.70 -6.25
C SER A 31 -9.96 11.69 -5.10
N LEU A 32 -11.12 11.06 -4.93
CA LEU A 32 -11.35 10.03 -3.93
C LEU A 32 -10.85 8.69 -4.44
N ALA A 33 -9.88 8.13 -3.72
CA ALA A 33 -9.43 6.76 -3.88
C ALA A 33 -9.50 6.02 -2.56
N GLN A 34 -9.69 4.70 -2.63
CA GLN A 34 -9.55 3.79 -1.50
C GLN A 34 -8.45 2.80 -1.80
N SER A 35 -7.55 2.55 -0.85
CA SER A 35 -6.45 1.61 -1.04
C SER A 35 -6.32 0.65 0.13
N ILE A 36 -5.98 -0.58 -0.21
CA ILE A 36 -5.64 -1.66 0.72
C ILE A 36 -4.26 -2.21 0.36
N PHE A 37 -3.57 -2.70 1.38
CA PHE A 37 -2.21 -3.24 1.32
C PHE A 37 -2.29 -4.70 1.75
N LEU A 38 -2.24 -5.62 0.79
CA LEU A 38 -2.38 -7.04 1.04
C LEU A 38 -1.00 -7.69 0.98
N HIS A 39 -0.66 -8.48 1.99
CA HIS A 39 0.57 -9.25 2.03
C HIS A 39 0.21 -10.72 2.15
N GLU A 40 0.87 -11.57 1.36
CA GLU A 40 0.75 -13.02 1.43
C GLU A 40 2.12 -13.61 1.74
N PRO A 41 2.28 -14.35 2.86
CA PRO A 41 3.58 -14.83 3.31
C PRO A 41 4.29 -15.78 2.32
N ASP A 42 3.54 -16.48 1.49
CA ASP A 42 4.07 -17.43 0.50
C ASP A 42 4.46 -16.76 -0.83
N ILE A 43 4.21 -15.46 -1.00
CA ILE A 43 4.63 -14.68 -2.15
C ILE A 43 5.76 -13.76 -1.71
N THR A 44 6.99 -14.19 -1.98
CA THR A 44 8.22 -13.48 -1.57
C THR A 44 8.85 -12.65 -2.69
N GLU A 45 8.40 -12.82 -3.94
CA GLU A 45 8.94 -12.13 -5.11
C GLU A 45 7.83 -11.37 -5.86
N LEU A 46 8.22 -10.28 -6.53
CA LEU A 46 7.30 -9.43 -7.30
C LEU A 46 6.59 -10.20 -8.41
N ASP A 47 7.32 -11.09 -9.11
CA ASP A 47 6.76 -11.92 -10.19
C ASP A 47 5.64 -12.83 -9.69
N GLY A 48 5.79 -13.39 -8.48
CA GLY A 48 4.73 -14.17 -7.83
C GLY A 48 3.47 -13.34 -7.55
N CYS A 49 3.63 -12.08 -7.15
CA CYS A 49 2.50 -11.16 -6.99
C CYS A 49 1.84 -10.83 -8.34
N ILE A 50 2.63 -10.56 -9.37
CA ILE A 50 2.13 -10.22 -10.71
C ILE A 50 1.30 -11.38 -11.28
N GLU A 51 1.80 -12.62 -11.18
CA GLU A 51 1.06 -13.79 -11.65
C GLU A 51 -0.20 -14.05 -10.81
N ALA A 52 -0.13 -13.86 -9.48
CA ALA A 52 -1.31 -13.96 -8.61
C ALA A 52 -2.40 -12.93 -8.98
N VAL A 53 -2.00 -11.69 -9.30
CA VAL A 53 -2.92 -10.65 -9.78
C VAL A 53 -3.52 -11.03 -11.12
N ARG A 54 -2.69 -11.51 -12.07
CA ARG A 54 -3.15 -11.91 -13.40
C ARG A 54 -4.19 -13.03 -13.31
N GLU A 55 -3.94 -14.03 -12.47
CA GLU A 55 -4.86 -15.14 -12.25
C GLU A 55 -6.15 -14.67 -11.56
N GLY A 56 -6.04 -13.87 -10.49
CA GLY A 56 -7.20 -13.31 -9.80
C GLY A 56 -8.11 -12.47 -10.71
N GLN A 57 -7.53 -11.68 -11.61
CA GLN A 57 -8.28 -10.92 -12.61
C GLN A 57 -8.93 -11.82 -13.67
N ARG A 58 -8.21 -12.83 -14.16
CA ARG A 58 -8.69 -13.75 -15.21
C ARG A 58 -9.78 -14.67 -14.71
N ALA A 59 -9.54 -15.37 -13.61
CA ALA A 59 -10.45 -16.36 -13.03
C ALA A 59 -11.60 -15.70 -12.26
N ARG A 60 -11.46 -14.41 -11.92
CA ARG A 60 -12.34 -13.69 -10.97
C ARG A 60 -12.40 -14.36 -9.59
N ASP A 61 -11.36 -15.13 -9.28
CA ASP A 61 -11.23 -15.89 -8.06
C ASP A 61 -9.88 -15.55 -7.41
N TRP A 62 -9.94 -14.71 -6.37
CA TRP A 62 -8.77 -14.21 -5.66
C TRP A 62 -8.34 -15.18 -4.56
N GLN A 63 -7.79 -16.32 -4.98
CA GLN A 63 -7.25 -17.36 -4.08
C GLN A 63 -6.06 -16.87 -3.27
N LYS A 64 -5.29 -15.93 -3.83
CA LYS A 64 -4.22 -15.16 -3.17
C LYS A 64 -4.63 -13.69 -3.11
N TYR A 65 -4.22 -13.00 -2.05
CA TYR A 65 -4.60 -11.61 -1.79
C TYR A 65 -6.12 -11.42 -1.81
N HIS A 66 -6.85 -12.27 -1.09
CA HIS A 66 -8.31 -12.22 -1.09
C HIS A 66 -8.84 -10.84 -0.67
N HIS A 67 -9.65 -10.22 -1.52
CA HIS A 67 -10.29 -8.95 -1.24
C HIS A 67 -11.61 -8.81 -2.00
N VAL A 68 -12.49 -7.94 -1.49
CA VAL A 68 -13.79 -7.67 -2.10
C VAL A 68 -13.84 -6.23 -2.55
N PHE A 69 -14.09 -6.03 -3.85
CA PHE A 69 -14.43 -4.71 -4.36
C PHE A 69 -15.93 -4.43 -4.17
N ARG A 70 -16.25 -3.56 -3.21
CA ARG A 70 -17.61 -3.16 -2.85
C ARG A 70 -18.14 -2.04 -3.77
N SER A 71 -18.23 -2.30 -5.07
CA SER A 71 -18.75 -1.34 -6.06
C SER A 71 -20.15 -0.82 -5.69
N ASP A 72 -20.94 -1.65 -5.01
CA ASP A 72 -22.28 -1.36 -4.47
C ASP A 72 -22.32 -0.13 -3.55
N ARG A 73 -21.18 0.21 -2.91
CA ARG A 73 -21.09 1.33 -1.97
C ARG A 73 -20.86 2.69 -2.64
N PHE A 74 -20.58 2.72 -3.94
CA PHE A 74 -20.26 3.95 -4.69
C PHE A 74 -21.44 4.38 -5.57
N LYS A 75 -22.61 4.57 -4.97
CA LYS A 75 -23.81 4.97 -5.72
C LYS A 75 -23.59 6.30 -6.45
N GLY A 76 -23.87 6.33 -7.75
CA GLY A 76 -23.75 7.52 -8.59
C GLY A 76 -22.34 7.76 -9.14
N PHE A 77 -21.38 6.89 -8.86
CA PHE A 77 -20.02 6.96 -9.39
C PHE A 77 -19.61 5.62 -10.00
N SER A 78 -18.87 5.68 -11.10
CA SER A 78 -18.07 4.55 -11.57
C SER A 78 -16.74 4.56 -10.83
N GLY A 79 -16.09 3.40 -10.76
CA GLY A 79 -14.75 3.29 -10.23
C GLY A 79 -13.99 2.14 -10.87
N HIS A 80 -12.68 2.29 -10.93
CA HIS A 80 -11.80 1.31 -11.52
C HIS A 80 -10.75 0.85 -10.51
N MET A 81 -10.47 -0.46 -10.53
CA MET A 81 -9.42 -1.06 -9.71
C MET A 81 -8.07 -0.87 -10.41
N GLN A 82 -7.07 -0.44 -9.65
CA GLN A 82 -5.67 -0.47 -10.00
C GLN A 82 -4.95 -1.42 -9.04
N TYR A 83 -4.12 -2.29 -9.59
CA TYR A 83 -3.33 -3.25 -8.84
C TYR A 83 -1.85 -2.96 -9.08
N ARG A 84 -1.07 -2.78 -8.02
CA ARG A 84 0.38 -2.60 -8.09
C ARG A 84 1.06 -3.57 -7.13
N CYS A 85 1.91 -4.43 -7.66
CA CYS A 85 2.82 -5.23 -6.84
C CYS A 85 4.01 -4.37 -6.44
N ALA A 86 4.36 -4.39 -5.17
CA ALA A 86 5.42 -3.56 -4.62
C ALA A 86 6.14 -4.24 -3.45
N LEU A 87 7.37 -3.84 -3.22
CA LEU A 87 8.18 -4.26 -2.08
C LEU A 87 8.17 -3.18 -1.01
N SER A 88 8.12 -3.57 0.26
CA SER A 88 8.11 -2.63 1.38
C SER A 88 8.78 -3.21 2.61
N ASP A 89 9.50 -2.37 3.35
CA ASP A 89 9.88 -2.63 4.74
C ASP A 89 8.74 -2.32 5.72
N LEU A 90 7.86 -1.38 5.36
CA LEU A 90 6.63 -1.06 6.08
C LEU A 90 5.77 -2.30 6.37
N ARG A 91 5.01 -2.18 7.45
CA ARG A 91 4.06 -3.19 7.91
C ARG A 91 2.68 -2.57 8.04
N PHE A 92 1.67 -3.22 7.48
CA PHE A 92 0.28 -2.79 7.59
C PHE A 92 -0.49 -3.79 8.44
N SER A 93 -1.48 -3.31 9.20
CA SER A 93 -2.45 -4.20 9.85
C SER A 93 -3.14 -5.08 8.81
N VAL A 94 -3.49 -6.32 9.19
CA VAL A 94 -4.30 -7.21 8.35
C VAL A 94 -5.54 -6.47 7.84
N TRP A 95 -5.80 -6.54 6.54
CA TRP A 95 -7.03 -6.03 5.96
C TRP A 95 -8.20 -6.89 6.40
N ARG A 96 -9.31 -6.25 6.77
CA ARG A 96 -10.58 -6.93 7.03
C ARG A 96 -11.64 -6.22 6.22
N ASP A 97 -12.52 -7.00 5.57
CA ASP A 97 -13.73 -6.41 5.01
C ASP A 97 -14.52 -5.76 6.14
N GLY A 98 -14.88 -4.50 5.94
CA GLY A 98 -15.38 -3.60 6.98
C GLY A 98 -14.43 -2.44 7.28
N PRO A 99 -14.53 -1.88 8.48
CA PRO A 99 -14.57 -0.44 8.78
C PRO A 99 -14.83 0.58 7.65
N ARG A 100 -14.91 1.86 8.02
CA ARG A 100 -14.89 2.98 7.07
C ARG A 100 -13.45 3.21 6.61
N TYR A 101 -13.24 3.43 5.31
CA TYR A 101 -11.97 3.91 4.75
C TYR A 101 -11.76 5.37 5.18
N ASN A 102 -11.14 5.58 6.34
CA ASN A 102 -11.07 6.87 7.03
C ASN A 102 -9.63 7.28 7.39
N ARG A 103 -8.62 6.52 6.94
CA ARG A 103 -7.21 6.82 7.18
C ARG A 103 -6.58 7.31 5.88
N PRO A 104 -6.36 8.62 5.71
CA PRO A 104 -5.73 9.13 4.50
C PRO A 104 -4.23 8.81 4.50
N TYR A 105 -3.74 8.34 3.37
CA TYR A 105 -2.33 8.07 3.12
C TYR A 105 -1.87 8.74 1.83
N LEU A 106 -0.68 9.32 1.86
CA LEU A 106 0.13 9.57 0.67
C LEU A 106 0.89 8.28 0.36
N ILE A 107 0.56 7.65 -0.76
CA ILE A 107 1.10 6.36 -1.19
C ILE A 107 1.96 6.59 -2.43
N SER A 108 3.12 5.94 -2.51
CA SER A 108 3.93 5.91 -3.73
C SER A 108 4.46 4.52 -4.00
N VAL A 109 4.49 4.14 -5.27
CA VAL A 109 5.21 2.97 -5.78
C VAL A 109 6.15 3.49 -6.86
N ASP A 110 7.45 3.42 -6.62
CA ASP A 110 8.45 4.00 -7.53
C ASP A 110 8.84 3.05 -8.68
N GLY A 111 9.79 3.48 -9.52
CA GLY A 111 10.26 2.71 -10.66
C GLY A 111 10.99 1.40 -10.31
N GLN A 112 11.37 1.21 -9.05
CA GLN A 112 11.93 -0.05 -8.53
C GLN A 112 10.88 -0.87 -7.78
N ALA A 113 9.59 -0.50 -7.91
CA ALA A 113 8.47 -1.09 -7.20
C ALA A 113 8.58 -0.93 -5.67
N MET A 114 9.30 0.06 -5.15
CA MET A 114 9.33 0.33 -3.72
C MET A 114 8.07 1.05 -3.29
N LEU A 115 7.32 0.43 -2.39
CA LEU A 115 6.17 1.03 -1.72
C LEU A 115 6.65 1.95 -0.59
N SER A 116 6.11 3.15 -0.59
CA SER A 116 6.11 4.04 0.57
C SER A 116 4.70 4.51 0.87
N ALA A 117 4.36 4.65 2.15
CA ALA A 117 3.08 5.16 2.59
C ALA A 117 3.25 6.01 3.85
N ALA A 118 2.72 7.23 3.82
CA ALA A 118 2.73 8.14 4.96
C ALA A 118 1.30 8.52 5.34
N ARG A 119 0.92 8.28 6.61
CA ARG A 119 -0.39 8.68 7.12
C ARG A 119 -0.47 10.20 7.24
N THR A 120 -1.56 10.79 6.79
CA THR A 120 -1.83 12.22 6.95
C THR A 120 -3.00 12.46 7.92
N SER A 121 -3.21 13.71 8.34
CA SER A 121 -4.34 14.04 9.22
C SER A 121 -5.68 14.09 8.48
N SER A 122 -5.66 14.36 7.17
CA SER A 122 -6.84 14.51 6.33
C SER A 122 -6.52 14.27 4.85
N GLN A 123 -7.56 13.99 4.05
CA GLN A 123 -7.44 13.91 2.59
C GLN A 123 -6.94 15.23 1.99
N ALA A 124 -7.40 16.37 2.52
CA ALA A 124 -6.94 17.69 2.08
C ALA A 124 -5.43 17.86 2.31
N GLN A 125 -4.93 17.48 3.50
CA GLN A 125 -3.50 17.52 3.78
C GLN A 125 -2.71 16.59 2.87
N CYS A 126 -3.23 15.39 2.58
CA CYS A 126 -2.59 14.48 1.62
C CYS A 126 -2.46 15.16 0.25
N MET A 127 -3.55 15.73 -0.27
CA MET A 127 -3.54 16.38 -1.58
C MET A 127 -2.60 17.60 -1.63
N THR A 128 -2.42 18.31 -0.51
CA THR A 128 -1.43 19.38 -0.41
C THR A 128 -0.01 18.84 -0.48
N GLN A 129 0.29 17.77 0.28
CA GLN A 129 1.61 17.13 0.25
C GLN A 129 1.92 16.53 -1.13
N LEU A 130 0.96 15.86 -1.75
CA LEU A 130 1.10 15.32 -3.11
C LEU A 130 1.48 16.43 -4.10
N ARG A 131 0.75 17.55 -4.10
CA ARG A 131 1.01 18.68 -5.01
C ARG A 131 2.35 19.39 -4.75
N ALA A 132 2.93 19.24 -3.56
CA ALA A 132 4.23 19.80 -3.21
C ALA A 132 5.42 18.93 -3.66
N LEU A 133 5.18 17.68 -4.10
CA LEU A 133 6.23 16.80 -4.61
C LEU A 133 6.75 17.30 -5.97
N THR A 134 7.94 16.85 -6.37
CA THR A 134 8.43 17.04 -7.74
C THR A 134 7.52 16.30 -8.74
N SER A 135 7.47 16.75 -10.00
CA SER A 135 6.62 16.11 -11.03
C SER A 135 6.87 14.61 -11.19
N SER A 136 8.13 14.16 -11.08
CA SER A 136 8.48 12.74 -11.16
C SER A 136 7.91 11.94 -10.00
N ARG A 137 7.98 12.48 -8.78
CA ARG A 137 7.41 11.83 -7.59
C ARG A 137 5.89 11.91 -7.59
N GLN A 138 5.29 13.00 -8.07
CA GLN A 138 3.84 13.12 -8.24
C GLN A 138 3.29 12.02 -9.15
N ALA A 139 3.96 11.74 -10.28
CA ALA A 139 3.52 10.69 -11.22
C ALA A 139 3.51 9.28 -10.60
N GLN A 140 4.31 9.06 -9.56
CA GLN A 140 4.43 7.78 -8.85
C GLN A 140 3.67 7.77 -7.52
N SER A 141 2.95 8.85 -7.19
CA SER A 141 2.30 9.03 -5.89
C SER A 141 0.82 9.35 -6.04
N PHE A 142 0.02 8.97 -5.06
CA PHE A 142 -1.40 9.26 -5.02
C PHE A 142 -1.91 9.32 -3.58
N CYS A 143 -3.04 9.98 -3.39
CA CYS A 143 -3.73 10.03 -2.12
C CYS A 143 -4.89 9.05 -2.10
N ALA A 144 -4.94 8.19 -1.10
CA ALA A 144 -6.05 7.27 -0.91
C ALA A 144 -6.43 7.13 0.56
N MET A 145 -7.70 6.83 0.78
CA MET A 145 -8.23 6.43 2.08
C MET A 145 -7.96 4.93 2.28
N SER A 146 -7.55 4.51 3.46
CA SER A 146 -7.42 3.11 3.85
C SER A 146 -8.21 2.82 5.12
N ASN A 147 -8.46 1.54 5.37
CA ASN A 147 -8.95 1.03 6.65
C ASN A 147 -7.85 0.31 7.45
N GLN A 148 -6.60 0.33 6.97
CA GLN A 148 -5.43 -0.28 7.61
C GLN A 148 -4.55 0.74 8.31
N ASP A 149 -3.91 0.31 9.39
CA ASP A 149 -2.92 1.07 10.15
C ASP A 149 -1.51 0.67 9.74
N LEU A 150 -0.64 1.66 9.56
CA LEU A 150 0.80 1.44 9.55
C LEU A 150 1.24 0.95 10.93
N LYS A 151 1.99 -0.14 10.99
CA LYS A 151 2.52 -0.71 12.22
C LYS A 151 3.88 -0.09 12.54
N PRO A 152 4.22 0.06 13.84
CA PRO A 152 5.55 0.46 14.28
C PRO A 152 6.62 -0.53 13.82
#